data_AF-A0A3D3PB65-F1
#
_entry.id   AF-A0A3D3PB65-F1
#
_cell.length_a   1.000
_cell.length_b   1.000
_cell.length_c   1.000
_cell.angle_alpha   90.00
_cell.angle_beta   90.00
_cell.angle_gamma   90.00
#
_symmetry.space_group_name_H-M   'P 1'
#
loop_
_entity.id
_entity.type
_entity.pdbx_description
1 polymer ?
#
loop_
_entity_poly.entity_id
_entity_poly.type
_entity_poly.pdbx_seq_one_letter_code
_entity_poly.pdbx_strand_id
1 'polypeptide(L)'
;HFDAQDYMESGTPFNKGTSSGWLNRAVGLLGHDATPFQAVSLTSSMPRSFYGDNPTVSIRNLQDFAIQMKGNQSGANMAAKSFEDLYDQTSSDLLKNTGKESFDAVKMLQKTDTRNYVPSNNAVYSNTALGNSLKQIAQLIKMDVGIE
;
A
#
# COMPACT_ATOMS: atom_id res chain seq x y z
N HIS A 1 12.48 19.90 16.21
CA HIS A 1 11.65 19.66 15.01
C HIS A 1 11.70 18.20 14.59
N PHE A 2 12.89 17.65 14.31
CA PHE A 2 13.06 16.23 13.95
C PHE A 2 12.50 15.24 14.98
N ASP A 3 12.73 15.48 16.28
CA ASP A 3 12.15 14.63 17.34
C ASP A 3 10.62 14.64 17.34
N ALA A 4 10.01 15.80 17.10
CA ALA A 4 8.55 15.90 17.05
C ALA A 4 8.01 15.16 15.82
N GLN A 5 8.69 15.26 14.67
CA GLN A 5 8.33 14.51 13.48
C GLN A 5 8.47 13.00 13.70
N ASP A 6 9.57 12.54 14.29
CA ASP A 6 9.77 11.12 14.58
C ASP A 6 8.73 10.59 15.58
N TYR A 7 8.33 11.37 16.59
CA TYR A 7 7.23 10.99 17.48
C TYR A 7 5.88 10.92 16.78
N MET A 8 5.61 11.79 15.80
CA MET A 8 4.38 11.73 14.99
C MET A 8 4.36 10.51 14.06
N GLU A 9 5.51 10.14 13.50
CA GLU A 9 5.63 9.00 12.59
C GLU A 9 5.69 7.66 13.36
N SER A 10 6.36 7.61 14.50
CA SER A 10 6.43 6.42 15.36
C SER A 10 5.20 6.26 16.25
N GLY A 11 4.46 7.32 16.57
CA GLY A 11 3.35 7.31 17.52
C GLY A 11 3.75 7.01 18.96
N THR A 12 5.04 7.14 19.31
CA THR A 12 5.57 6.88 20.65
C THR A 12 6.30 8.10 21.21
N PRO A 13 5.56 9.10 21.73
CA PRO A 13 6.18 10.32 22.23
C PRO A 13 7.15 10.00 23.38
N PHE A 14 8.28 10.70 23.40
CA PHE A 14 9.38 10.53 24.36
C PHE A 14 10.14 9.19 24.28
N ASN A 15 9.81 8.33 23.32
CA ASN A 15 10.55 7.09 23.06
C ASN A 15 11.10 7.08 21.62
N LYS A 16 12.42 7.27 21.51
CA LYS A 16 13.15 7.24 20.22
C LYS A 16 13.61 5.82 19.80
N GLY A 17 13.42 4.83 20.66
CA GLY A 17 13.84 3.45 20.41
C GLY A 17 12.85 2.65 19.56
N THR A 18 11.66 3.19 19.30
CA THR A 18 10.63 2.51 18.51
C THR A 18 11.05 2.43 17.05
N SER A 19 11.40 1.23 16.58
CA SER A 19 11.84 0.98 15.22
C SER A 19 10.71 1.01 14.18
N SER A 20 9.46 0.79 14.62
CA SER A 20 8.27 0.75 13.77
C SER A 20 7.46 2.04 13.79
N GLY A 21 6.75 2.28 12.69
CA GLY A 21 5.76 3.34 12.53
C GLY A 21 4.40 2.95 13.10
N TRP A 22 3.61 3.95 13.48
CA TRP A 22 2.34 3.70 14.14
C TRP A 22 1.27 3.10 13.23
N LEU A 23 1.24 3.47 11.93
CA LEU A 23 0.28 2.91 10.97
C LEU A 23 0.56 1.44 10.72
N ASN A 24 1.83 1.05 10.58
CA ASN A 24 2.19 -0.36 10.42
C ASN A 24 1.72 -1.21 11.60
N ARG A 25 1.91 -0.72 12.83
CA ARG A 25 1.40 -1.42 14.02
C ARG A 25 -0.12 -1.46 14.08
N ALA A 26 -0.79 -0.39 13.67
CA ALA A 26 -2.26 -0.34 13.66
C ALA A 26 -2.84 -1.39 12.70
N VAL A 27 -2.27 -1.51 11.50
CA VAL A 27 -2.60 -2.55 10.50
C VAL A 27 -2.53 -3.95 11.11
N GLY A 28 -1.45 -4.28 11.82
CA GLY A 28 -1.31 -5.59 12.47
C GLY A 28 -2.32 -5.89 13.60
N LEU A 29 -3.07 -4.89 14.08
CA LEU A 29 -4.07 -5.05 15.15
C LEU A 29 -5.51 -5.20 14.63
N LEU A 30 -5.76 -4.95 13.35
CA LEU A 30 -7.11 -4.97 12.77
C LEU A 30 -7.65 -6.38 12.52
N GLY A 31 -6.78 -7.39 12.54
CA GLY A 31 -7.17 -8.80 12.64
C GLY A 31 -7.81 -9.39 11.39
N HIS A 32 -7.66 -8.74 10.22
CA HIS A 32 -8.08 -9.32 8.95
C HIS A 32 -6.99 -10.20 8.33
N ASP A 33 -7.40 -11.05 7.38
CA ASP A 33 -6.47 -11.84 6.57
C ASP A 33 -5.59 -10.91 5.73
N ALA A 34 -4.29 -11.20 5.69
CA ALA A 34 -3.32 -10.39 4.95
C ALA A 34 -3.70 -10.28 3.48
N THR A 35 -3.93 -9.05 3.01
CA THR A 35 -4.15 -8.77 1.59
C THR A 35 -2.96 -8.00 1.02
N PRO A 36 -2.70 -8.10 -0.30
CA PRO A 36 -1.64 -7.33 -0.95
C PRO A 36 -1.79 -5.80 -0.81
N PHE A 37 -2.98 -5.32 -0.48
CA PHE A 37 -3.30 -3.90 -0.33
C PHE A 37 -3.69 -3.54 1.11
N GLN A 38 -3.41 -4.40 2.08
CA GLN A 38 -3.76 -4.19 3.48
C GLN A 38 -3.28 -2.82 3.98
N ALA A 39 -2.05 -2.44 3.62
CA ALA A 39 -1.50 -1.10 3.85
C ALA A 39 -0.94 -0.50 2.55
N VAL A 40 -1.43 0.70 2.19
CA VAL A 40 -1.02 1.41 0.97
C VAL A 40 -0.63 2.86 1.28
N SER A 41 0.58 3.24 0.89
CA SER A 41 1.05 4.63 0.92
C SER A 41 1.03 5.24 -0.47
N LEU A 42 0.41 6.41 -0.65
CA LEU A 42 0.41 7.14 -1.93
C LEU A 42 1.60 8.11 -2.06
N THR A 43 2.78 7.61 -1.76
CA THR A 43 4.05 8.36 -1.80
C THR A 43 5.06 7.69 -2.73
N SER A 44 6.10 8.41 -3.12
CA SER A 44 7.20 7.84 -3.92
C SER A 44 8.14 6.94 -3.11
N SER A 45 8.16 7.09 -1.80
CA SER A 45 8.96 6.32 -0.86
C SER A 45 8.14 6.00 0.38
N MET A 46 8.41 4.87 1.01
CA MET A 46 7.70 4.47 2.23
C MET A 46 7.92 5.51 3.35
N PRO A 47 6.86 6.08 3.94
CA PRO A 47 7.01 6.99 5.07
C PRO A 47 7.30 6.20 6.35
N ARG A 48 7.94 6.85 7.33
CA ARG A 48 8.34 6.24 8.60
C ARG A 48 7.16 5.64 9.36
N SER A 49 5.98 6.24 9.27
CA SER A 49 4.72 5.76 9.84
C SER A 49 4.29 4.37 9.38
N PHE A 50 4.77 3.91 8.22
CA PHE A 50 4.52 2.56 7.69
C PHE A 50 5.67 1.57 7.90
N TYR A 51 6.76 1.94 8.59
CA TYR A 51 7.86 1.01 8.85
C TYR A 51 7.44 -0.08 9.84
N GLY A 52 7.82 -1.32 9.60
CA GLY A 52 7.55 -2.44 10.51
C GLY A 52 7.35 -3.74 9.75
N ASP A 53 6.84 -4.75 10.46
CA ASP A 53 6.79 -6.13 9.98
C ASP A 53 5.54 -6.43 9.15
N ASN A 54 4.51 -5.56 9.19
CA ASN A 54 3.30 -5.77 8.42
C ASN A 54 3.50 -5.39 6.94
N PRO A 55 3.03 -6.21 5.97
CA PRO A 55 3.17 -5.91 4.55
C PRO A 55 2.57 -4.54 4.19
N THR A 56 3.35 -3.69 3.52
CA THR A 56 2.91 -2.37 3.07
C THR A 56 3.44 -2.04 1.68
N VAL A 57 2.61 -1.44 0.83
CA VAL A 57 2.97 -1.04 -0.54
C VAL A 57 3.01 0.48 -0.68
N SER A 58 4.06 1.00 -1.32
CA SER A 58 4.12 2.41 -1.72
C SER A 58 3.77 2.56 -3.20
N ILE A 59 2.67 3.25 -3.50
CA ILE A 59 2.15 3.46 -4.86
C ILE A 59 2.08 4.96 -5.14
N ARG A 60 3.02 5.50 -5.92
CA ARG A 60 2.98 6.92 -6.30
C ARG A 60 1.73 7.29 -7.12
N ASN A 61 1.32 6.39 -8.02
CA ASN A 61 0.16 6.56 -8.87
C ASN A 61 -0.49 5.20 -9.16
N LEU A 62 -1.79 5.10 -8.86
CA LEU A 62 -2.55 3.86 -8.97
C LEU A 62 -2.76 3.44 -10.43
N GLN A 63 -2.93 4.38 -11.35
CA GLN A 63 -3.05 4.09 -12.78
C GLN A 63 -1.74 3.52 -13.33
N ASP A 64 -0.59 4.12 -13.01
CA ASP A 64 0.72 3.64 -13.44
C ASP A 64 1.00 2.24 -12.89
N PHE A 65 0.69 2.03 -11.61
CA PHE A 65 0.79 0.71 -10.98
C PHE A 65 -0.12 -0.31 -11.66
N ALA A 66 -1.38 0.04 -11.92
CA ALA A 66 -2.31 -0.84 -12.64
C ALA A 66 -1.84 -1.14 -14.07
N ILE A 67 -1.20 -0.18 -14.77
CA ILE A 67 -0.64 -0.39 -16.11
C ILE A 67 0.58 -1.31 -16.06
N GLN A 68 1.50 -1.10 -15.11
CA GLN A 68 2.65 -1.98 -14.90
C GLN A 68 2.23 -3.43 -14.61
N MET A 69 1.14 -3.58 -13.84
CA MET A 69 0.55 -4.87 -13.50
C MET A 69 -0.25 -5.51 -14.66
N LYS A 70 -0.88 -4.70 -15.53
CA LYS A 70 -1.62 -5.18 -16.72
C LYS A 70 -0.71 -5.50 -17.91
N GLY A 71 0.42 -4.81 -18.06
CA GLY A 71 1.21 -4.80 -19.28
C GLY A 71 2.30 -5.87 -19.40
N ASN A 72 2.66 -6.57 -18.31
CA ASN A 72 3.71 -7.57 -18.36
C ASN A 72 3.60 -8.57 -17.19
N GLN A 73 3.65 -9.87 -17.49
CA GLN A 73 3.94 -10.90 -16.46
C GLN A 73 5.24 -10.56 -15.70
N SER A 74 6.19 -9.90 -16.37
CA SER A 74 7.43 -9.37 -15.79
C SER A 74 7.23 -8.16 -14.87
N GLY A 75 6.15 -7.38 -15.03
CA GLY A 75 5.79 -6.24 -14.17
C GLY A 75 5.11 -6.72 -12.88
N ALA A 76 4.26 -7.74 -12.99
CA ALA A 76 3.80 -8.53 -11.85
C ALA A 76 4.97 -9.23 -11.13
N ASN A 77 5.95 -9.75 -11.86
CA ASN A 77 7.18 -10.29 -11.27
C ASN A 77 8.12 -9.21 -10.69
N MET A 78 8.08 -7.96 -11.15
CA MET A 78 8.83 -6.85 -10.53
C MET A 78 8.14 -6.31 -9.27
N ALA A 79 6.79 -6.29 -9.25
CA ALA A 79 6.05 -6.06 -8.03
C ALA A 79 6.30 -7.21 -7.05
N ALA A 80 6.17 -8.47 -7.49
CA ALA A 80 6.50 -9.66 -6.71
C ALA A 80 7.96 -9.67 -6.26
N LYS A 81 8.92 -9.21 -7.09
CA LYS A 81 10.31 -9.02 -6.67
C LYS A 81 10.48 -7.87 -5.70
N SER A 82 9.76 -6.77 -5.85
CA SER A 82 9.75 -5.71 -4.85
C SER A 82 9.12 -6.20 -3.54
N PHE A 83 8.20 -7.16 -3.60
CA PHE A 83 7.68 -7.89 -2.45
C PHE A 83 8.69 -8.92 -1.92
N GLU A 84 9.44 -9.64 -2.76
CA GLU A 84 10.51 -10.60 -2.39
C GLU A 84 11.72 -9.88 -1.78
N ASP A 85 12.21 -8.79 -2.37
CA ASP A 85 13.33 -7.97 -1.89
C ASP A 85 13.00 -7.28 -0.55
N LEU A 86 11.71 -7.05 -0.26
CA LEU A 86 11.23 -6.59 1.06
C LEU A 86 11.16 -7.74 2.09
N TYR A 87 11.13 -9.00 1.65
CA TYR A 87 10.88 -10.19 2.48
C TYR A 87 12.05 -11.17 2.54
N ASP A 88 13.15 -10.93 1.82
CA ASP A 88 14.42 -11.67 1.91
C ASP A 88 15.08 -11.57 3.31
N GLN A 89 14.45 -10.85 4.26
CA GLN A 89 14.74 -10.91 5.70
C GLN A 89 13.94 -11.96 6.50
N THR A 90 12.97 -12.67 5.91
CA THR A 90 12.14 -13.66 6.63
C THR A 90 11.74 -14.86 5.76
N SER A 91 12.35 -16.00 6.05
CA SER A 91 11.97 -17.41 5.80
C SER A 91 11.22 -17.85 4.52
N SER A 92 11.70 -18.97 3.95
CA SER A 92 11.37 -19.55 2.64
C SER A 92 9.93 -20.01 2.37
N ASP A 93 9.06 -20.16 3.37
CA ASP A 93 7.69 -20.63 3.16
C ASP A 93 6.73 -19.52 2.69
N LEU A 94 7.07 -18.25 2.90
CA LEU A 94 6.25 -17.11 2.48
C LEU A 94 6.29 -16.85 0.97
N LEU A 95 7.41 -17.13 0.31
CA LEU A 95 7.61 -16.95 -1.14
C LEU A 95 6.54 -17.61 -2.01
N LYS A 96 6.02 -18.78 -1.60
CA LYS A 96 4.94 -19.48 -2.34
C LYS A 96 3.58 -18.79 -2.21
N ASN A 97 3.31 -18.16 -1.08
CA ASN A 97 2.05 -17.45 -0.82
C ASN A 97 2.07 -16.07 -1.49
N THR A 98 3.21 -15.37 -1.45
CA THR A 98 3.40 -14.02 -2.03
C THR A 98 3.23 -13.98 -3.55
N GLY A 99 3.71 -15.01 -4.28
CA GLY A 99 3.49 -15.10 -5.73
C GLY A 99 2.01 -15.23 -6.10
N LYS A 100 1.22 -15.91 -5.26
CA LYS A 100 -0.22 -16.06 -5.43
C LYS A 100 -0.96 -14.78 -5.05
N GLU A 101 -0.60 -14.16 -3.93
CA GLU A 101 -1.12 -12.88 -3.45
C GLU A 101 -0.88 -11.74 -4.44
N SER A 102 0.34 -11.64 -5.00
CA SER A 102 0.66 -10.67 -6.04
C SER A 102 -0.19 -10.88 -7.29
N PHE A 103 -0.44 -12.13 -7.67
CA PHE A 103 -1.30 -12.47 -8.81
C PHE A 103 -2.77 -12.14 -8.54
N ASP A 104 -3.23 -12.35 -7.31
CA ASP A 104 -4.58 -11.99 -6.87
C ASP A 104 -4.76 -10.46 -6.85
N ALA A 105 -3.74 -9.68 -6.43
CA ALA A 105 -3.74 -8.22 -6.56
C ALA A 105 -3.86 -7.75 -8.01
N VAL A 106 -3.08 -8.36 -8.93
CA VAL A 106 -3.17 -8.06 -10.37
C VAL A 106 -4.56 -8.36 -10.89
N LYS A 107 -5.12 -9.53 -10.55
CA LYS A 107 -6.46 -9.95 -10.99
C LYS A 107 -7.56 -9.04 -10.45
N MET A 108 -7.41 -8.56 -9.23
CA MET A 108 -8.31 -7.62 -8.58
C MET A 108 -8.27 -6.23 -9.26
N LEU A 109 -7.07 -5.72 -9.57
CA LEU A 109 -6.90 -4.50 -10.37
C LEU A 109 -7.34 -4.66 -11.84
N GLN A 110 -7.28 -5.86 -12.40
CA GLN A 110 -7.72 -6.14 -13.77
C GLN A 110 -9.23 -6.06 -13.94
N LYS A 111 -9.99 -6.53 -12.96
CA LYS A 111 -11.46 -6.51 -12.99
C LYS A 111 -12.05 -5.12 -12.87
N THR A 112 -11.27 -4.12 -12.48
CA THR A 112 -11.76 -2.77 -12.22
C THR A 112 -11.27 -1.78 -13.29
N ASP A 113 -12.17 -0.92 -13.73
CA ASP A 113 -11.85 0.21 -14.60
C ASP A 113 -11.14 1.29 -13.79
N THR A 114 -9.81 1.17 -13.73
CA THR A 114 -9.00 2.15 -13.02
C THR A 114 -8.95 3.51 -13.71
N ARG A 115 -9.29 3.59 -15.01
CA ARG A 115 -9.22 4.83 -15.80
C ARG A 115 -10.48 5.67 -15.66
N ASN A 116 -11.65 5.04 -15.64
CA ASN A 116 -12.94 5.76 -15.63
C ASN A 116 -13.59 5.81 -14.24
N TYR A 117 -12.79 5.91 -13.17
CA TYR A 117 -13.34 6.06 -11.83
C TYR A 117 -14.15 7.35 -11.70
N VAL A 118 -15.46 7.18 -11.48
CA VAL A 118 -16.40 8.25 -11.16
C VAL A 118 -16.63 8.26 -9.64
N PRO A 119 -16.28 9.36 -8.95
CA PRO A 119 -16.61 9.55 -7.55
C PRO A 119 -18.11 9.40 -7.28
N SER A 120 -18.47 8.69 -6.22
CA SER A 120 -19.86 8.61 -5.76
C SER A 120 -20.30 9.93 -5.09
N ASN A 121 -21.61 10.11 -4.89
CA ASN A 121 -22.18 11.20 -4.08
C ASN A 121 -21.80 12.62 -4.55
N ASN A 122 -21.55 12.81 -5.85
CA ASN A 122 -21.10 14.08 -6.42
C ASN A 122 -19.81 14.63 -5.76
N ALA A 123 -18.97 13.77 -5.19
CA ALA A 123 -17.72 14.20 -4.58
C ALA A 123 -16.79 14.81 -5.63
N VAL A 124 -16.34 16.04 -5.37
CA VAL A 124 -15.40 16.75 -6.24
C VAL A 124 -14.03 16.77 -5.57
N TYR A 125 -13.09 16.01 -6.14
CA TYR A 125 -11.69 16.08 -5.76
C TYR A 125 -11.00 17.14 -6.62
N SER A 126 -10.47 18.19 -5.99
CA SER A 126 -9.72 19.24 -6.67
C SER A 126 -8.52 18.66 -7.42
N ASN A 127 -8.14 19.27 -8.55
CA ASN A 127 -6.96 18.88 -9.32
C ASN A 127 -5.65 19.37 -8.66
N THR A 128 -5.41 18.95 -7.43
CA THR A 128 -4.20 19.20 -6.64
C THR A 128 -3.56 17.87 -6.27
N ALA A 129 -2.30 17.87 -5.83
CA ALA A 129 -1.62 16.63 -5.42
C ALA A 129 -2.42 15.87 -4.32
N LEU A 130 -2.84 16.58 -3.28
CA LEU A 130 -3.66 16.01 -2.20
C LEU A 130 -5.03 15.53 -2.70
N GLY A 131 -5.72 16.32 -3.51
CA GLY A 131 -7.03 15.94 -4.07
C GLY A 131 -6.93 14.67 -4.93
N ASN A 132 -5.87 14.55 -5.72
CA ASN A 132 -5.58 13.36 -6.52
C ASN A 132 -5.22 12.14 -5.65
N SER A 133 -4.47 12.31 -4.55
CA SER A 133 -4.22 11.22 -3.61
C SER A 133 -5.51 10.75 -2.93
N LEU A 134 -6.35 11.66 -2.44
CA LEU A 134 -7.64 11.31 -1.84
C LEU A 134 -8.59 10.61 -2.82
N LYS A 135 -8.61 11.06 -4.09
CA LYS A 135 -9.38 10.40 -5.16
C LYS A 135 -8.92 8.95 -5.36
N GLN A 136 -7.61 8.71 -5.36
CA GLN A 136 -7.03 7.38 -5.53
C GLN A 136 -7.30 6.47 -4.33
N ILE A 137 -7.25 6.99 -3.09
CA ILE A 137 -7.64 6.24 -1.88
C ILE A 137 -9.12 5.85 -1.97
N ALA A 138 -10.00 6.79 -2.33
CA ALA A 138 -11.43 6.51 -2.46
C ALA A 138 -11.73 5.46 -3.54
N GLN A 139 -10.97 5.49 -4.64
CA GLN A 139 -11.04 4.46 -5.67
C GLN A 139 -10.64 3.10 -5.13
N LEU A 140 -9.52 3.04 -4.42
CA LEU A 140 -8.99 1.86 -3.72
C LEU A 140 -10.01 1.24 -2.73
N ILE A 141 -10.67 2.07 -1.91
CA ILE A 141 -11.76 1.64 -1.02
C ILE A 141 -12.95 1.10 -1.81
N LYS A 142 -13.39 1.80 -2.87
CA LYS A 142 -14.55 1.37 -3.68
C LYS A 142 -14.29 0.07 -4.46
N MET A 143 -13.02 -0.22 -4.74
CA MET A 143 -12.62 -1.46 -5.39
C MET A 143 -12.66 -2.67 -4.44
N ASP A 144 -12.90 -2.47 -3.14
CA ASP A 144 -12.97 -3.51 -2.13
C ASP A 144 -11.75 -4.43 -2.15
N VAL A 145 -10.56 -3.82 -2.26
CA VAL A 145 -9.30 -4.57 -2.41
C VAL A 145 -8.71 -5.05 -1.08
N GLY A 146 -9.48 -4.98 0.00
CA GLY A 146 -9.07 -5.37 1.35
C GLY A 146 -8.10 -4.39 2.01
N ILE A 147 -8.34 -3.08 1.83
CA ILE A 147 -7.58 -2.02 2.50
C ILE A 147 -8.10 -1.85 3.92
N GLU A 148 -7.19 -1.55 4.82
CA GLU A 148 -7.46 -1.23 6.21
C GLU A 148 -7.41 0.28 6.54
#